data_AF-A0A5Q0H9M8-F1
#
_entry.id   AF-A0A5Q0H9M8-F1
#
_cell.length_a   1.000
_cell.length_b   1.000
_cell.length_c   1.000
_cell.angle_alpha   90.00
_cell.angle_beta   90.00
_cell.angle_gamma   90.00
#
_symmetry.space_group_name_H-M   'P 1'
#
loop_
_entity.id
_entity.type
_entity.pdbx_description
1 polymer ?
#
loop_
_entity_poly.entity_id
_entity_poly.type
_entity_poly.pdbx_seq_one_letter_code
_entity_poly.pdbx_strand_id
1 'polypeptide(L)'
;MSKWQRGILTVLLVLEVLITILPAVRGLLFEAPARSVPAAARNEVVLRETDVPVGQPRGVRQGVLLATTALMLVTALSALVLIWSRPDARTWVVTFTGTHAAAAGLGWVHSLPLLTLLATVTAVAVPLVALAPGRRGQ
;
A
#
# COMPACT_ATOMS: atom_id res chain seq x y z
N MET A 1 17.54 17.79 -5.52
CA MET A 1 17.78 16.41 -5.00
C MET A 1 18.84 15.74 -5.88
N SER A 2 19.74 14.92 -5.33
CA SER A 2 20.82 14.31 -6.14
C SER A 2 20.29 13.26 -7.13
N LYS A 3 21.03 13.01 -8.23
CA LYS A 3 20.69 11.97 -9.22
C LYS A 3 20.58 10.58 -8.57
N TRP A 4 21.46 10.29 -7.59
CA TRP A 4 21.45 9.03 -6.86
C TRP A 4 20.23 8.88 -5.96
N GLN A 5 19.86 9.93 -5.21
CA GLN A 5 18.62 9.93 -4.41
C GLN A 5 17.39 9.70 -5.30
N ARG A 6 17.33 10.36 -6.46
CA ARG A 6 16.25 10.17 -7.42
C ARG A 6 16.17 8.73 -7.94
N GLY A 7 17.31 8.13 -8.25
CA GLY A 7 17.38 6.73 -8.67
C GLY A 7 16.83 5.78 -7.59
N ILE A 8 17.29 5.93 -6.35
CA ILE A 8 16.83 5.07 -5.25
C ILE A 8 15.35 5.26 -4.96
N LEU A 9 14.87 6.50 -4.89
CA LEU A 9 13.45 6.76 -4.66
C LEU A 9 12.59 6.17 -5.78
N THR A 10 13.04 6.26 -7.03
CA THR A 10 12.34 5.64 -8.16
C THR A 10 12.26 4.12 -7.97
N VAL A 11 13.37 3.47 -7.62
CA VAL A 11 13.40 2.02 -7.38
C VAL A 11 12.48 1.62 -6.23
N LEU A 12 12.54 2.34 -5.10
CA LEU A 12 11.70 2.09 -3.92
C LEU A 12 10.21 2.21 -4.27
N LEU A 13 9.81 3.29 -4.94
CA LEU A 13 8.41 3.54 -5.30
C LEU A 13 7.91 2.55 -6.36
N VAL A 14 8.73 2.20 -7.35
CA VAL A 14 8.37 1.16 -8.33
C VAL A 14 8.21 -0.19 -7.65
N LEU A 15 9.11 -0.55 -6.73
CA LEU A 15 9.00 -1.80 -5.96
C LEU A 15 7.71 -1.81 -5.11
N GLU A 16 7.41 -0.71 -4.42
CA GLU A 16 6.18 -0.57 -3.65
C GLU A 16 4.94 -0.74 -4.54
N VAL A 17 4.89 -0.08 -5.69
CA VAL A 17 3.80 -0.20 -6.67
C VAL A 17 3.64 -1.67 -7.11
N LEU A 18 4.74 -2.35 -7.46
CA LEU A 18 4.70 -3.76 -7.87
C LEU A 18 4.20 -4.67 -6.75
N ILE A 19 4.71 -4.50 -5.53
CA ILE A 19 4.30 -5.29 -4.36
C ILE A 19 2.83 -5.02 -4.01
N THR A 20 2.36 -3.78 -4.14
CA THR A 20 0.97 -3.39 -3.83
C THR A 20 -0.02 -3.90 -4.88
N ILE A 21 0.39 -3.93 -6.15
CA ILE A 21 -0.43 -4.46 -7.25
C ILE A 21 -0.55 -5.98 -7.18
N LEU A 22 0.48 -6.70 -6.71
CA LEU A 22 0.50 -8.17 -6.75
C LEU A 22 -0.67 -8.84 -6.00
N PRO A 23 -1.03 -8.43 -4.75
CA PRO A 23 -2.22 -8.91 -4.06
C PRO A 23 -3.52 -8.45 -4.72
N ALA A 24 -3.58 -7.24 -5.27
CA ALA A 24 -4.77 -6.72 -5.92
C ALA A 24 -5.09 -7.50 -7.22
N VAL A 25 -4.05 -7.79 -8.02
CA VAL A 25 -4.15 -8.61 -9.24
C VAL A 25 -4.42 -10.07 -8.88
N ARG A 26 -3.81 -10.63 -7.83
CA ARG A 26 -4.20 -11.96 -7.34
C ARG A 26 -5.66 -11.99 -6.90
N GLY A 27 -6.11 -11.02 -6.12
CA GLY A 27 -7.52 -10.90 -5.72
C GLY A 27 -8.44 -10.91 -6.94
N LEU A 28 -8.16 -10.04 -7.92
CA LEU A 28 -8.95 -9.92 -9.16
C LEU A 28 -8.92 -11.17 -10.06
N LEU A 29 -7.81 -11.91 -10.10
CA LEU A 29 -7.67 -13.12 -10.93
C LEU A 29 -8.23 -14.38 -10.26
N PHE A 30 -8.28 -14.41 -8.93
CA PHE A 30 -8.75 -15.57 -8.15
C PHE A 30 -10.14 -15.38 -7.53
N GLU A 31 -10.75 -14.20 -7.65
CA GLU A 31 -12.18 -14.01 -7.38
C GLU A 31 -12.96 -14.66 -8.52
N ALA A 32 -13.26 -15.95 -8.34
CA ALA A 32 -14.10 -16.71 -9.25
C ALA A 32 -15.38 -15.92 -9.51
N PRO A 33 -15.84 -15.81 -10.78
CA PRO A 33 -17.10 -15.15 -11.06
C PRO A 33 -18.16 -15.85 -10.22
N ALA A 34 -18.95 -15.06 -9.47
CA ALA A 34 -20.07 -15.53 -8.67
C ALA A 34 -21.11 -16.21 -9.57
N ARG A 35 -20.81 -17.42 -10.04
CA ARG A 35 -21.75 -18.29 -10.72
C ARG A 35 -22.67 -18.83 -9.65
N SER A 36 -23.78 -18.14 -9.42
CA SER A 36 -25.08 -18.71 -9.04
C SER A 36 -25.02 -20.08 -8.34
N VAL A 37 -24.43 -20.17 -7.15
CA VAL A 37 -24.52 -21.36 -6.31
C VAL A 37 -25.63 -21.12 -5.28
N PRO A 38 -26.66 -21.99 -5.21
CA PRO A 38 -27.74 -21.83 -4.24
C PRO A 38 -27.19 -21.82 -2.81
N ALA A 39 -27.78 -20.98 -1.98
CA ALA A 39 -27.30 -20.57 -0.65
C ALA A 39 -27.00 -21.71 0.36
N ALA A 40 -27.35 -22.96 0.03
CA ALA A 40 -27.19 -24.12 0.90
C ALA A 40 -25.82 -24.80 0.83
N ALA A 41 -24.94 -24.45 -0.13
CA ALA A 41 -23.68 -25.17 -0.37
C ALA A 41 -22.40 -24.37 -0.03
N ARG A 42 -22.47 -23.35 0.83
CA ARG A 42 -21.25 -22.66 1.34
C ARG A 42 -20.56 -23.47 2.43
N ASN A 43 -19.99 -24.61 2.03
CA ASN A 43 -18.82 -25.20 2.69
C ASN A 43 -17.56 -24.89 1.86
N GLU A 44 -17.54 -23.74 1.18
CA GLU A 44 -16.32 -23.24 0.55
C GLU A 44 -15.42 -22.64 1.60
N VAL A 45 -14.13 -22.91 1.41
CA VAL A 45 -12.96 -22.51 2.20
C VAL A 45 -12.84 -20.98 2.19
N VAL A 46 -13.80 -20.30 2.81
CA VAL A 46 -13.61 -18.97 3.36
C VAL A 46 -12.55 -19.19 4.43
N LEU A 47 -11.38 -18.56 4.29
CA LEU A 47 -10.44 -18.43 5.40
C LEU A 47 -11.27 -18.04 6.61
N ARG A 48 -11.49 -19.00 7.51
CA ARG A 48 -12.39 -18.84 8.65
C ARG A 48 -11.79 -17.70 9.45
N GLU A 49 -12.44 -16.56 9.39
CA GLU A 49 -12.02 -15.36 10.08
C GLU A 49 -12.46 -15.57 11.54
N THR A 50 -11.66 -16.38 12.24
CA THR A 50 -12.02 -16.94 13.56
C THR A 50 -12.08 -15.87 14.66
N ASP A 51 -11.67 -14.64 14.36
CA ASP A 51 -11.52 -13.54 15.33
C ASP A 51 -12.19 -12.23 14.86
N VAL A 52 -13.32 -12.30 14.15
CA VAL A 52 -14.12 -11.09 13.88
C VAL A 52 -15.07 -10.84 15.05
N PRO A 53 -14.98 -9.69 15.76
CA PRO A 53 -15.93 -9.36 16.81
C PRO A 53 -17.36 -9.41 16.25
N VAL A 54 -18.25 -10.06 17.00
CA VAL A 54 -19.65 -10.31 16.62
C VAL A 54 -20.31 -8.98 16.20
N GLY A 55 -20.67 -8.84 14.93
CA GLY A 55 -21.35 -7.64 14.39
C GLY A 55 -20.68 -6.93 13.22
N GLN A 56 -19.49 -7.34 12.78
CA GLN A 56 -18.86 -6.73 11.59
C GLN A 56 -19.49 -7.25 10.28
N PRO A 57 -19.89 -6.37 9.34
CA PRO A 57 -20.40 -6.82 8.04
C PRO A 57 -19.34 -7.63 7.29
N ARG A 58 -19.78 -8.72 6.63
CA ARG A 58 -18.90 -9.57 5.82
C ARG A 58 -18.20 -8.72 4.76
N GLY A 59 -16.87 -8.87 4.62
CA GLY A 59 -16.07 -8.18 3.59
C GLY A 59 -15.46 -6.84 3.98
N VAL A 60 -15.67 -6.33 5.21
CA VAL A 60 -15.06 -5.05 5.67
C VAL A 60 -13.53 -5.07 5.54
N ARG A 61 -12.87 -6.16 5.93
CA ARG A 61 -11.42 -6.29 5.84
C ARG A 61 -10.90 -6.25 4.39
N GLN A 62 -11.64 -6.85 3.46
CA GLN A 62 -11.32 -6.80 2.03
C GLN A 62 -11.52 -5.39 1.47
N GLY A 63 -12.60 -4.70 1.86
CA GLY A 63 -12.85 -3.31 1.49
C GLY A 63 -11.76 -2.35 2.01
N VAL A 64 -11.34 -2.51 3.27
CA VAL A 64 -10.25 -1.73 3.87
C VAL A 64 -8.93 -2.01 3.16
N LEU A 65 -8.60 -3.28 2.89
CA LEU A 65 -7.40 -3.65 2.15
C LEU A 65 -7.39 -3.00 0.77
N LEU A 66 -8.48 -3.11 0.01
CA LEU A 66 -8.60 -2.52 -1.34
C LEU A 66 -8.49 -0.99 -1.31
N ALA A 67 -9.22 -0.33 -0.41
CA ALA A 67 -9.19 1.13 -0.29
C ALA A 67 -7.80 1.63 0.12
N THR A 68 -7.17 0.97 1.09
CA THR A 68 -5.85 1.37 1.59
C THR A 68 -4.76 1.15 0.55
N THR A 69 -4.78 0.01 -0.14
CA THR A 69 -3.84 -0.26 -1.24
C THR A 69 -4.01 0.71 -2.40
N ALA A 70 -5.24 1.08 -2.76
CA ALA A 70 -5.49 2.10 -3.78
C ALA A 70 -4.91 3.47 -3.39
N LEU A 71 -5.10 3.90 -2.14
CA LEU A 71 -4.53 5.16 -1.65
C LEU A 71 -2.99 5.14 -1.65
N MET A 72 -2.37 4.05 -1.18
CA MET A 72 -0.92 3.88 -1.26
C MET A 72 -0.43 3.94 -2.71
N LEU A 73 -1.11 3.26 -3.64
CA LEU A 73 -0.75 3.26 -5.05
C LEU A 73 -0.81 4.66 -5.68
N VAL A 74 -1.90 5.40 -5.44
CA VAL A 74 -2.08 6.76 -5.96
C VAL A 74 -1.02 7.70 -5.40
N THR A 75 -0.72 7.58 -4.10
CA THR A 75 0.29 8.43 -3.46
C THR A 75 1.71 8.10 -3.92
N ALA A 76 2.06 6.82 -4.09
CA ALA A 76 3.33 6.38 -4.63
C ALA A 76 3.54 6.84 -6.08
N LEU A 77 2.53 6.69 -6.94
CA LEU A 77 2.59 7.16 -8.33
C LEU A 77 2.68 8.70 -8.41
N SER A 78 1.92 9.41 -7.57
CA SER A 78 1.98 10.87 -7.51
C SER A 78 3.35 11.36 -7.05
N ALA A 79 3.93 10.71 -6.03
CA ALA A 79 5.30 10.98 -5.58
C ALA A 79 6.31 10.73 -6.70
N LEU A 80 6.16 9.63 -7.45
CA LEU A 80 7.02 9.32 -8.59
C LEU A 80 6.96 10.43 -9.64
N VAL A 81 5.77 10.90 -10.02
CA VAL A 81 5.61 12.03 -10.95
C VAL A 81 6.31 13.28 -10.44
N LEU A 82 6.19 13.60 -9.14
CA LEU A 82 6.81 14.79 -8.56
C LEU A 82 8.34 14.68 -8.48
N ILE A 83 8.87 13.50 -8.18
CA ILE A 83 10.32 13.23 -8.18
C ILE A 83 10.95 13.52 -9.55
N TRP A 84 10.22 13.25 -10.63
CA TRP A 84 10.70 13.48 -12.00
C TRP A 84 10.43 14.88 -12.52
N SER A 85 9.24 15.44 -12.24
CA SER A 85 8.84 16.76 -12.74
C SER A 85 9.37 17.93 -11.90
N ARG A 86 9.54 17.73 -10.58
CA ARG A 86 9.95 18.75 -9.61
C ARG A 86 10.90 18.15 -8.55
N PRO A 87 12.12 17.74 -8.94
CA PRO A 87 13.04 17.00 -8.07
C PRO A 87 13.49 17.77 -6.81
N ASP A 88 13.36 19.10 -6.78
CA ASP A 88 13.70 19.90 -5.61
C ASP A 88 12.52 20.12 -4.65
N ALA A 89 11.30 19.84 -5.11
CA ALA A 89 10.13 19.88 -4.25
C ALA A 89 10.10 18.65 -3.34
N ARG A 90 10.08 18.89 -2.02
CA ARG A 90 9.98 17.84 -0.99
C ARG A 90 8.64 17.86 -0.24
N THR A 91 7.71 18.72 -0.66
CA THR A 91 6.40 18.89 0.00
C THR A 91 5.54 17.62 -0.04
N TRP A 92 5.72 16.79 -1.07
CA TRP A 92 5.03 15.50 -1.22
C TRP A 92 5.36 14.48 -0.13
N VAL A 93 6.53 14.63 0.53
CA VAL A 93 6.98 13.68 1.56
C VAL A 93 5.99 13.63 2.72
N VAL A 94 5.42 14.76 3.12
CA VAL A 94 4.46 14.80 4.24
C VAL A 94 3.20 14.01 3.90
N THR A 95 2.62 14.24 2.73
CA THR A 95 1.43 13.51 2.27
C THR A 95 1.72 12.02 2.11
N PHE A 96 2.86 11.68 1.51
CA PHE A 96 3.29 10.29 1.35
C PHE A 96 3.41 9.59 2.71
N THR A 97 4.18 10.14 3.65
CA THR A 97 4.36 9.55 4.99
C THR A 97 3.04 9.47 5.74
N GLY A 98 2.21 10.51 5.67
CA GLY A 98 0.90 10.54 6.33
C GLY A 98 -0.02 9.43 5.84
N THR A 99 -0.12 9.23 4.52
CA THR A 99 -0.92 8.15 3.94
C THR A 99 -0.39 6.78 4.34
N HIS A 100 0.92 6.59 4.37
CA HIS A 100 1.54 5.32 4.76
C HIS A 100 1.42 5.02 6.25
N ALA A 101 1.54 6.03 7.11
CA ALA A 101 1.29 5.87 8.53
C ALA A 101 -0.19 5.51 8.81
N ALA A 102 -1.13 6.16 8.12
CA ALA A 102 -2.54 5.81 8.19
C ALA A 102 -2.80 4.38 7.68
N ALA A 103 -2.18 4.00 6.57
CA ALA A 103 -2.27 2.64 6.03
C ALA A 103 -1.71 1.58 6.99
N ALA A 104 -0.60 1.87 7.67
CA ALA A 104 -0.05 1.00 8.69
C ALA A 104 -1.00 0.83 9.88
N GLY A 105 -1.60 1.93 10.34
CA GLY A 105 -2.62 1.94 11.41
C GLY A 105 -3.87 1.15 11.03
N LEU A 106 -4.41 1.36 9.83
CA LEU A 106 -5.54 0.59 9.31
C LEU A 106 -5.19 -0.90 9.18
N GLY A 107 -3.99 -1.21 8.67
CA GLY A 107 -3.53 -2.59 8.59
C GLY A 107 -3.44 -3.23 9.98
N TRP A 108 -2.98 -2.50 10.99
CA TRP A 108 -2.87 -2.98 12.36
C TRP A 108 -4.24 -3.29 12.95
N VAL A 109 -5.17 -2.33 12.86
CA VAL A 109 -6.55 -2.47 13.39
C VAL A 109 -7.30 -3.62 12.72
N HIS A 110 -7.06 -3.86 11.43
CA HIS A 110 -7.75 -4.90 10.65
C HIS A 110 -6.94 -6.21 10.52
N SER A 111 -5.90 -6.41 11.33
CA SER A 111 -5.06 -7.62 11.34
C SER A 111 -4.52 -7.98 9.94
N LEU A 112 -4.01 -6.99 9.21
CA LEU A 112 -3.40 -7.11 7.88
C LEU A 112 -1.88 -6.93 7.99
N PRO A 113 -1.14 -7.94 8.51
CA PRO A 113 0.27 -7.80 8.89
C PRO A 113 1.17 -7.41 7.71
N LEU A 114 0.89 -7.92 6.50
CA LEU A 114 1.67 -7.59 5.30
C LEU A 114 1.47 -6.13 4.88
N LEU A 115 0.24 -5.61 4.95
CA LEU A 115 -0.06 -4.22 4.64
C LEU A 115 0.61 -3.30 5.66
N THR A 116 0.51 -3.64 6.95
CA THR A 116 1.17 -2.89 8.02
C THR A 116 2.68 -2.86 7.84
N LEU A 117 3.30 -4.01 7.56
CA LEU A 117 4.74 -4.10 7.36
C LEU A 117 5.18 -3.26 6.15
N LEU A 118 4.52 -3.45 5.00
CA LEU A 118 4.82 -2.70 3.79
C LEU A 118 4.71 -1.19 4.04
N ALA A 119 3.56 -0.75 4.57
CA ALA A 119 3.29 0.66 4.80
C ALA A 119 4.25 1.29 5.83
N THR A 120 4.64 0.54 6.87
CA THR A 120 5.59 1.02 7.87
C THR A 120 6.99 1.16 7.28
N VAL A 121 7.45 0.16 6.54
CA VAL A 121 8.77 0.18 5.91
C VAL A 121 8.86 1.33 4.89
N THR A 122 7.83 1.54 4.07
CA THR A 122 7.83 2.62 3.08
C THR A 122 7.69 4.00 3.71
N ALA A 123 6.85 4.14 4.76
CA ALA A 123 6.72 5.37 5.55
C ALA A 123 8.06 5.84 6.15
N VAL A 124 9.01 4.93 6.38
CA VAL A 124 10.32 5.25 6.94
C VAL A 124 11.38 5.38 5.84
N ALA A 125 11.49 4.38 4.96
CA ALA A 125 12.55 4.31 3.96
C ALA A 125 12.50 5.47 2.95
N VAL A 126 11.32 5.81 2.44
CA VAL A 126 11.16 6.85 1.41
C VAL A 126 11.52 8.24 1.96
N PRO A 127 10.97 8.69 3.11
CA PRO A 127 11.35 9.98 3.68
C PRO A 127 12.82 10.06 4.07
N LEU A 128 13.41 8.98 4.60
CA LEU A 128 14.84 8.95 4.94
C LEU A 128 15.71 9.27 3.71
N VAL A 129 15.41 8.67 2.56
CA VAL A 129 16.16 8.93 1.33
C VAL A 129 15.84 10.32 0.75
N ALA A 130 14.58 10.73 0.76
CA ALA A 130 14.13 12.01 0.21
C ALA A 130 14.66 13.21 0.99
N LEU A 131 14.76 13.09 2.32
CA LEU A 131 15.21 14.14 3.20
C LEU A 131 16.72 14.10 3.45
N ALA A 132 17.42 13.03 3.05
CA ALA A 132 18.86 12.93 3.23
C ALA A 132 19.58 14.17 2.65
N PRO A 133 20.60 14.68 3.36
CA PRO A 133 21.40 15.81 2.88
C PRO A 133 22.07 15.45 1.55
N GLY A 134 22.11 16.40 0.62
CA GLY A 134 22.85 16.22 -0.63
C GLY A 134 24.34 16.02 -0.32
N ARG A 135 24.98 15.04 -0.98
CA ARG A 135 26.43 14.89 -0.88
C ARG A 135 27.09 16.16 -1.44
N ARG A 136 27.90 16.85 -0.62
CA ARG A 136 28.66 18.02 -1.04
C ARG A 136 29.56 17.62 -2.21
N GLY A 137 29.45 18.32 -3.35
CA GLY A 137 30.27 18.09 -4.55
C GLY A 137 29.55 17.49 -5.77
N GLN A 138 28.21 17.43 -5.78
CA GLN A 138 27.40 17.13 -6.97
C GLN A 138 26.58 18.34 -7.41
#